data_AF-V9D9B2-F1
#
_entry.id   AF-V9D9B2-F1
#
_cell.length_a   1.000
_cell.length_b   1.000
_cell.length_c   1.000
_cell.angle_alpha   90.00
_cell.angle_beta   90.00
_cell.angle_gamma   90.00
#
_symmetry.space_group_name_H-M   'P 1'
#
loop_
_entity.id
_entity.type
_entity.pdbx_description
1 polymer ?
#
loop_
_entity_poly.entity_id
_entity_poly.type
_entity_poly.pdbx_seq_one_letter_code
_entity_poly.pdbx_strand_id
1 'polypeptide(L)'
;MPICITCSTPVKELYTVYSKADDRTLGKGVRLTQCPNCKRFADKYVEHDFVVLFIDLVLIKPQQIYRHLLFNRLGRSDDKFDPSILRLGTLLVLFDVYITWARVEKSNAGIGGGRVVDSRLSDMPILAQYFFFLTMNILATVAQHGIIRLLTRILVSDRSRQSQVHEAAPPAPASTTTAEARPTLATSHANPSAISTALLVSSCTKLFPILLVIWPTEANEGDPFGFAFRATNYVGWAVLLNNIEALLILLDCGYVIATALAVSGFIARWMVEGWFLSFVGSARDTGPVGDLLAAYSFMRAWLGQG
;
A
#
# COMPACT_ATOMS: atom_id res chain seq x y z
N MET A 1 -6.64 22.73 5.94
CA MET A 1 -6.01 23.67 4.99
C MET A 1 -5.14 22.86 4.03
N PRO A 2 -5.13 23.15 2.72
CA PRO A 2 -4.34 22.39 1.77
C PRO A 2 -2.84 22.67 1.89
N ILE A 3 -2.02 21.75 1.40
CA ILE A 3 -0.55 21.86 1.44
C ILE A 3 0.04 21.81 0.04
N CYS A 4 1.25 22.37 -0.12
CA CYS A 4 2.01 22.19 -1.35
C CYS A 4 2.55 20.76 -1.45
N ILE A 5 2.30 20.08 -2.58
CA ILE A 5 2.74 18.69 -2.81
C ILE A 5 4.28 18.55 -2.94
N THR A 6 5.01 19.65 -3.13
CA THR A 6 6.48 19.63 -3.27
C THR A 6 7.20 19.93 -1.95
N CYS A 7 6.80 20.98 -1.24
CA CYS A 7 7.53 21.47 -0.06
C CYS A 7 6.74 21.34 1.26
N SER A 8 5.54 20.75 1.22
CA SER A 8 4.64 20.58 2.37
C SER A 8 4.25 21.88 3.10
N THR A 9 4.54 23.04 2.52
CA THR A 9 4.15 24.33 3.12
C THR A 9 2.64 24.52 2.97
N PRO A 10 1.90 24.91 4.03
CA PRO A 10 0.47 25.16 3.95
C PRO A 10 0.17 26.32 3.00
N VAL A 11 -0.88 26.18 2.19
CA VAL A 11 -1.32 27.19 1.21
C VAL A 11 -2.78 27.55 1.50
N LYS A 12 -3.17 28.81 1.28
CA LYS A 12 -4.54 29.27 1.52
C LYS A 12 -5.55 28.58 0.58
N GLU A 13 -5.26 28.59 -0.72
CA GLU A 13 -6.09 27.98 -1.76
C GLU A 13 -5.18 27.32 -2.80
N LEU A 14 -5.54 26.11 -3.26
CA LEU A 14 -4.78 25.40 -4.30
C LEU A 14 -5.03 25.95 -5.70
N TYR A 15 -6.22 26.49 -5.91
CA TYR A 15 -6.64 27.03 -7.18
C TYR A 15 -7.66 28.15 -6.98
N THR A 16 -7.65 29.10 -7.90
CA THR A 16 -8.67 30.14 -8.00
C THR A 16 -9.60 29.84 -9.16
N VAL A 17 -10.90 29.83 -8.92
CA VAL A 17 -11.92 29.68 -9.96
C VAL A 17 -12.26 31.06 -10.52
N TYR A 18 -12.07 31.24 -11.82
CA TYR A 18 -12.59 32.38 -12.54
C TYR A 18 -13.88 31.93 -13.23
N SER A 19 -15.03 32.24 -12.64
CA SER A 19 -16.34 31.81 -13.15
C SER A 19 -16.88 32.75 -14.24
N LYS A 20 -17.70 32.18 -15.14
CA LYS A 20 -18.51 32.80 -16.23
C LYS A 20 -17.97 32.75 -17.67
N ALA A 21 -17.33 31.67 -18.07
CA ALA A 21 -17.46 31.23 -19.47
C ALA A 21 -18.11 29.85 -19.45
N ASP A 22 -19.43 29.80 -19.68
CA ASP A 22 -20.28 28.60 -19.65
C ASP A 22 -19.99 27.62 -20.81
N ASP A 23 -18.81 27.69 -21.41
CA ASP A 23 -18.45 26.82 -22.51
C ASP A 23 -17.68 25.61 -21.99
N ARG A 24 -18.42 24.51 -21.75
CA ARG A 24 -17.87 23.21 -21.32
C ARG A 24 -16.85 22.63 -22.33
N THR A 25 -16.71 23.27 -23.50
CA THR A 25 -15.76 22.94 -24.56
C THR A 25 -14.39 23.62 -24.39
N LEU A 26 -14.32 24.71 -23.63
CA LEU A 26 -13.09 25.45 -23.28
C LEU A 26 -12.68 25.07 -21.85
N GLY A 27 -12.14 23.87 -21.67
CA GLY A 27 -11.59 23.46 -20.38
C GLY A 27 -10.49 24.41 -19.91
N LYS A 28 -10.82 25.43 -19.11
CA LYS A 28 -9.92 26.35 -18.38
C LYS A 28 -10.72 27.45 -17.66
N GLY A 29 -11.23 27.13 -16.47
CA GLY A 29 -11.73 28.12 -15.50
C GLY A 29 -10.92 28.17 -14.21
N VAL A 30 -9.81 27.44 -14.15
CA VAL A 30 -9.07 27.17 -12.91
C VAL A 30 -7.60 27.54 -13.12
N ARG A 31 -7.10 28.48 -12.31
CA ARG A 31 -5.68 28.83 -12.26
C ARG A 31 -5.07 28.25 -11.00
N LEU A 32 -4.03 27.44 -11.15
CA LEU A 32 -3.30 26.86 -10.02
C LEU A 32 -2.54 27.95 -9.26
N THR A 33 -2.63 27.90 -7.93
CA THR A 33 -1.89 28.80 -7.04
C THR A 33 -0.42 28.40 -6.99
N GLN A 34 0.47 29.39 -7.03
CA GLN A 34 1.90 29.16 -6.85
C GLN A 34 2.24 29.17 -5.36
N CYS A 35 3.06 28.20 -4.91
CA CYS A 35 3.51 28.14 -3.53
C CYS A 35 4.46 29.33 -3.22
N PRO A 36 4.26 30.05 -2.09
CA PRO A 36 5.11 31.18 -1.74
C PRO A 36 6.55 30.79 -1.43
N ASN A 37 6.78 29.56 -0.94
CA ASN A 37 8.07 29.03 -0.52
C ASN A 37 8.87 28.48 -1.73
N CYS A 38 8.40 27.40 -2.36
CA CYS A 38 9.16 26.73 -3.43
C CYS A 38 8.95 27.32 -4.83
N LYS A 39 8.06 28.31 -5.00
CA LYS A 39 7.68 28.94 -6.28
C LYS A 39 7.22 27.96 -7.37
N ARG A 40 6.89 26.71 -7.04
CA ARG A 40 6.22 25.77 -7.95
C ARG A 40 4.71 25.86 -7.77
N PHE A 41 3.94 25.33 -8.72
CA PHE A 41 2.50 25.17 -8.53
C PHE A 41 2.23 24.33 -7.28
N ALA A 42 1.35 24.83 -6.40
CA ALA A 42 1.09 24.23 -5.10
C ALA A 42 0.63 22.77 -5.23
N ASP A 43 -0.24 22.51 -6.22
CA ASP A 43 -0.70 21.19 -6.56
C ASP A 43 -1.11 21.10 -8.04
N LYS A 44 -0.31 20.40 -8.85
CA LYS A 44 -0.63 20.17 -10.27
C LYS A 44 -1.74 19.13 -10.47
N TYR A 45 -1.96 18.25 -9.50
CA TYR A 45 -2.83 17.09 -9.67
C TYR A 45 -4.33 17.44 -9.57
N VAL A 46 -4.65 18.69 -9.21
CA VAL A 46 -6.03 19.22 -9.19
C VAL A 46 -6.67 19.20 -10.57
N GLU A 47 -5.90 19.43 -11.65
CA GLU A 47 -6.43 19.44 -13.02
C GLU A 47 -6.51 18.03 -13.65
N HIS A 48 -5.87 17.04 -13.03
CA HIS A 48 -5.75 15.71 -13.58
C HIS A 48 -6.96 14.85 -13.21
N ASP A 49 -7.46 14.09 -14.19
CA ASP A 49 -8.51 13.11 -13.95
C ASP A 49 -7.97 11.88 -13.18
N PHE A 50 -8.87 11.14 -12.54
CA PHE A 50 -8.57 9.96 -11.74
C PHE A 50 -7.74 8.92 -12.48
N VAL A 51 -7.89 8.78 -13.80
CA VAL A 51 -7.09 7.85 -14.60
C VAL A 51 -5.60 8.23 -14.59
N VAL A 52 -5.29 9.52 -14.75
CA VAL A 52 -3.90 9.98 -14.73
C VAL A 52 -3.33 9.88 -13.32
N LEU A 53 -4.14 10.19 -12.30
CA LEU A 53 -3.75 9.97 -10.91
C LEU A 53 -3.41 8.50 -10.64
N PHE A 54 -4.23 7.59 -11.15
CA PHE A 54 -4.03 6.16 -11.02
C PHE A 54 -2.76 5.68 -11.72
N ILE A 55 -2.47 6.17 -12.93
CA ILE A 55 -1.24 5.81 -13.67
C ILE A 55 0.01 6.26 -12.92
N ASP A 56 0.08 7.53 -12.50
CA ASP A 56 1.25 8.04 -11.76
C ASP A 56 1.43 7.34 -10.40
N LEU A 57 0.33 6.85 -9.80
CA LEU A 57 0.33 6.06 -8.58
C LEU A 57 0.89 4.64 -8.81
N VAL A 58 0.51 4.00 -9.92
CA VAL A 58 1.04 2.69 -10.35
C VAL A 58 2.51 2.81 -10.79
N LEU A 59 2.89 3.91 -11.44
CA LEU A 59 4.26 4.18 -11.93
C LEU A 59 5.25 4.58 -10.82
N ILE A 60 4.87 4.48 -9.55
CA ILE A 60 5.76 4.77 -8.41
C ILE A 60 6.36 6.20 -8.55
N LYS A 61 5.52 7.22 -8.76
CA LYS A 61 5.88 8.62 -8.47
C LYS A 61 5.30 9.04 -7.11
N PRO A 62 5.79 8.48 -5.99
CA PRO A 62 5.03 8.41 -4.75
C PRO A 62 4.83 9.80 -4.12
N GLN A 63 5.89 10.60 -4.03
CA GLN A 63 5.90 11.70 -3.09
C GLN A 63 4.88 12.82 -3.38
N GLN A 64 4.67 13.16 -4.66
CA GLN A 64 3.79 14.27 -5.01
C GLN A 64 2.32 13.85 -5.04
N ILE A 65 2.04 12.63 -5.52
CA ILE A 65 0.66 12.15 -5.67
C ILE A 65 0.07 11.69 -4.35
N TYR A 66 0.87 11.09 -3.45
CA TYR A 66 0.44 10.78 -2.10
C TYR A 66 0.06 12.05 -1.34
N ARG A 67 0.81 13.15 -1.51
CA ARG A 67 0.46 14.42 -0.85
C ARG A 67 -0.82 15.03 -1.39
N HIS A 68 -1.02 14.99 -2.72
CA HIS A 68 -2.28 15.39 -3.33
C HIS A 68 -3.45 14.58 -2.77
N LEU A 69 -3.35 13.25 -2.84
CA LEU A 69 -4.42 12.36 -2.39
C LEU A 69 -4.68 12.54 -0.90
N LEU A 70 -3.67 12.40 -0.04
CA LEU A 70 -3.84 12.34 1.42
C LEU A 70 -4.19 13.68 2.04
N PHE A 71 -3.57 14.79 1.62
CA PHE A 71 -3.73 16.08 2.29
C PHE A 71 -4.65 17.04 1.54
N ASN A 72 -4.68 16.98 0.21
CA ASN A 72 -5.45 17.94 -0.60
C ASN A 72 -6.81 17.40 -1.06
N ARG A 73 -6.93 16.08 -1.28
CA ARG A 73 -8.18 15.44 -1.68
C ARG A 73 -8.91 14.78 -0.51
N LEU A 74 -8.18 14.04 0.33
CA LEU A 74 -8.70 13.23 1.44
C LEU A 74 -8.56 13.88 2.82
N GLY A 75 -7.80 14.97 2.92
CA GLY A 75 -7.63 15.73 4.16
C GLY A 75 -8.87 16.53 4.56
N ARG A 76 -10.05 16.20 4.03
CA ARG A 76 -11.33 16.79 4.42
C ARG A 76 -11.76 16.09 5.71
N SER A 77 -12.07 16.87 6.73
CA SER A 77 -12.37 16.45 8.12
C SER A 77 -13.57 15.52 8.31
N ASP A 78 -14.14 14.99 7.23
CA ASP A 78 -15.25 14.05 7.28
C ASP A 78 -14.66 12.64 7.26
N ASP A 79 -14.86 11.86 8.32
CA ASP A 79 -14.40 10.46 8.44
C ASP A 79 -15.06 9.47 7.46
N LYS A 80 -15.62 9.97 6.35
CA LYS A 80 -16.31 9.21 5.32
C LYS A 80 -15.29 8.74 4.27
N PHE A 81 -15.37 7.47 3.91
CA PHE A 81 -14.65 6.97 2.74
C PHE A 81 -15.33 7.47 1.46
N ASP A 82 -14.57 8.09 0.57
CA ASP A 82 -15.11 8.43 -0.75
C ASP A 82 -15.54 7.14 -1.49
N PRO A 83 -16.68 7.17 -2.21
CA PRO A 83 -17.17 6.01 -2.94
C PRO A 83 -16.20 5.53 -4.03
N SER A 84 -15.34 6.41 -4.55
CA SER A 84 -14.27 6.06 -5.48
C SER A 84 -13.20 5.17 -4.84
N ILE A 85 -12.84 5.44 -3.58
CA ILE A 85 -11.88 4.62 -2.82
C ILE A 85 -12.48 3.28 -2.45
N LEU A 86 -13.77 3.25 -2.07
CA LEU A 86 -14.47 1.99 -1.83
C LEU A 86 -14.51 1.14 -3.11
N ARG A 87 -14.80 1.74 -4.27
CA ARG A 87 -14.76 1.06 -5.56
C ARG A 87 -13.36 0.50 -5.86
N LEU A 88 -12.32 1.30 -5.63
CA LEU A 88 -10.93 0.86 -5.78
C LEU A 88 -10.60 -0.30 -4.82
N GLY A 89 -11.03 -0.20 -3.56
CA GLY A 89 -10.84 -1.24 -2.55
C GLY A 89 -11.53 -2.56 -2.93
N THR A 90 -12.79 -2.50 -3.39
CA THR A 90 -13.50 -3.68 -3.91
C THR A 90 -12.75 -4.32 -5.07
N LEU A 91 -12.27 -3.51 -6.02
CA LEU A 91 -11.51 -3.99 -7.16
C LEU A 91 -10.19 -4.63 -6.70
N LEU A 92 -9.46 -4.04 -5.76
CA LEU A 92 -8.23 -4.60 -5.20
C LEU A 92 -8.47 -5.95 -4.51
N VAL A 93 -9.57 -6.11 -3.77
CA VAL A 93 -9.94 -7.38 -3.13
C VAL A 93 -10.22 -8.46 -4.18
N LEU A 94 -10.91 -8.13 -5.28
CA LEU A 94 -11.15 -9.08 -6.37
C LEU A 94 -9.85 -9.54 -7.03
N PHE A 95 -8.89 -8.63 -7.23
CA PHE A 95 -7.57 -9.01 -7.72
C PHE A 95 -6.79 -9.87 -6.74
N ASP A 96 -6.90 -9.57 -5.45
CA ASP A 96 -6.31 -10.38 -4.38
C ASP A 96 -6.84 -11.83 -4.40
N VAL A 97 -8.15 -11.98 -4.57
CA VAL A 97 -8.82 -13.27 -4.74
C VAL A 97 -8.26 -14.01 -5.96
N TYR A 98 -8.15 -13.33 -7.11
CA TYR A 98 -7.59 -13.93 -8.32
C TYR A 98 -6.15 -14.37 -8.16
N ILE A 99 -5.28 -13.49 -7.63
CA ILE A 99 -3.85 -13.79 -7.43
C ILE A 99 -3.66 -14.94 -6.44
N THR A 100 -4.47 -14.99 -5.39
CA THR A 100 -4.36 -16.06 -4.40
C THR A 100 -4.86 -17.39 -4.96
N TRP A 101 -5.98 -17.39 -5.69
CA TRP A 101 -6.48 -18.57 -6.38
C TRP A 101 -5.45 -19.11 -7.37
N ALA A 102 -4.89 -18.23 -8.23
CA ALA A 102 -3.89 -18.61 -9.23
C ALA A 102 -2.60 -19.17 -8.58
N ARG A 103 -2.20 -18.61 -7.43
CA ARG A 103 -1.07 -19.14 -6.64
C ARG A 103 -1.36 -20.54 -6.12
N VAL A 104 -2.54 -20.76 -5.55
CA VAL A 104 -2.93 -22.06 -4.96
C VAL A 104 -3.05 -23.14 -6.04
N GLU A 105 -3.73 -22.84 -7.15
CA GLU A 105 -3.87 -23.77 -8.29
C GLU A 105 -2.50 -24.21 -8.81
N LYS A 106 -1.58 -23.26 -8.96
CA LYS A 106 -0.22 -23.55 -9.41
C LYS A 106 0.62 -24.29 -8.36
N SER A 107 0.46 -23.99 -7.07
CA SER A 107 1.13 -24.76 -6.01
C SER A 107 0.68 -26.22 -5.96
N ASN A 108 -0.59 -26.48 -6.30
CA ASN A 108 -1.11 -27.83 -6.47
C ASN A 108 -0.53 -28.52 -7.72
N ALA A 109 -0.26 -27.77 -8.80
CA ALA A 109 0.32 -28.30 -10.04
C ALA A 109 1.86 -28.46 -10.00
N GLY A 110 2.57 -27.72 -9.15
CA GLY A 110 4.04 -27.57 -9.16
C GLY A 110 4.85 -28.64 -8.45
N ILE A 111 4.21 -29.59 -7.75
CA ILE A 111 4.91 -30.73 -7.12
C ILE A 111 4.77 -31.94 -8.06
N GLY A 112 5.66 -32.01 -9.05
CA GLY A 112 5.85 -33.21 -9.86
C GLY A 112 6.21 -34.40 -8.97
N GLY A 113 5.27 -35.32 -8.83
CA GLY A 113 5.50 -36.67 -8.29
C GLY A 113 5.14 -36.85 -6.82
N GLY A 114 3.88 -37.20 -6.54
CA GLY A 114 3.61 -38.19 -5.48
C GLY A 114 2.89 -37.77 -4.21
N ARG A 115 2.32 -36.56 -4.11
CA ARG A 115 1.23 -36.30 -3.15
C ARG A 115 0.19 -35.39 -3.80
N VAL A 116 -0.83 -35.99 -4.38
CA VAL A 116 -2.14 -35.35 -4.50
C VAL A 116 -2.58 -35.08 -3.06
N VAL A 117 -2.27 -33.90 -2.53
CA VAL A 117 -3.00 -33.42 -1.36
C VAL A 117 -4.40 -33.19 -1.91
N ASP A 118 -5.29 -34.15 -1.68
CA ASP A 118 -6.74 -34.02 -1.85
C ASP A 118 -7.16 -32.79 -1.06
N SER A 119 -7.02 -31.64 -1.72
CA SER A 119 -7.31 -30.37 -1.15
C SER A 119 -8.81 -30.37 -1.07
N ARG A 120 -9.38 -30.37 0.14
CA ARG A 120 -10.83 -30.25 0.37
C ARG A 120 -11.46 -29.11 -0.45
N LEU A 121 -10.64 -28.18 -0.91
CA LEU A 121 -10.96 -27.10 -1.84
C LEU A 121 -11.45 -27.55 -3.22
N SER A 122 -10.91 -28.62 -3.82
CA SER A 122 -11.33 -29.11 -5.14
C SER A 122 -12.64 -29.90 -5.08
N ASP A 123 -12.95 -30.48 -3.92
CA ASP A 123 -14.21 -31.19 -3.67
C ASP A 123 -15.38 -30.24 -3.35
N MET A 124 -15.07 -28.97 -3.07
CA MET A 124 -16.08 -27.97 -2.75
C MET A 124 -16.77 -27.46 -4.02
N PRO A 125 -18.08 -27.14 -3.95
CA PRO A 125 -18.75 -26.52 -5.08
C PRO A 125 -18.09 -25.18 -5.41
N ILE A 126 -18.07 -24.82 -6.69
CA ILE A 126 -17.28 -23.68 -7.20
C ILE A 126 -17.64 -22.35 -6.50
N LEU A 127 -18.91 -22.16 -6.12
CA LEU A 127 -19.33 -20.99 -5.33
C LEU A 127 -18.68 -20.97 -3.94
N ALA A 128 -18.60 -22.11 -3.26
CA ALA A 128 -17.99 -22.20 -1.93
C ALA A 128 -16.48 -21.95 -1.99
N GLN A 129 -15.81 -22.37 -3.06
CA GLN A 129 -14.40 -22.03 -3.33
C GLN A 129 -14.22 -20.51 -3.45
N TYR A 130 -15.05 -19.82 -4.24
CA TYR A 130 -14.98 -18.35 -4.36
C TYR A 130 -15.30 -17.63 -3.05
N PHE A 131 -16.31 -18.06 -2.30
CA PHE A 131 -16.62 -17.48 -0.99
C PHE A 131 -15.49 -17.69 0.02
N PHE A 132 -14.82 -18.84 -0.01
CA PHE A 132 -13.66 -19.12 0.82
C PHE A 132 -12.51 -18.13 0.50
N PHE A 133 -12.12 -18.01 -0.77
CA PHE A 133 -11.05 -17.07 -1.15
C PHE A 133 -11.44 -15.63 -0.86
N LEU A 134 -12.69 -15.24 -1.09
CA LEU A 134 -13.18 -13.90 -0.81
C LEU A 134 -13.10 -13.55 0.68
N THR A 135 -13.62 -14.42 1.55
CA THR A 135 -13.62 -14.21 3.00
C THR A 135 -12.20 -14.17 3.56
N MET A 136 -11.32 -15.07 3.10
CA MET A 136 -9.91 -15.07 3.45
C MET A 136 -9.22 -13.75 3.06
N ASN A 137 -9.37 -13.28 1.82
CA ASN A 137 -8.72 -12.05 1.34
C ASN A 137 -9.26 -10.79 2.02
N ILE A 138 -10.56 -10.73 2.31
CA ILE A 138 -11.16 -9.65 3.09
C ILE A 138 -10.56 -9.64 4.49
N LEU A 139 -10.52 -10.78 5.18
CA LEU A 139 -10.00 -10.82 6.55
C LEU A 139 -8.50 -10.51 6.59
N ALA A 140 -7.73 -11.00 5.63
CA ALA A 140 -6.30 -10.71 5.51
C ALA A 140 -6.05 -9.20 5.32
N THR A 141 -6.86 -8.54 4.48
CA THR A 141 -6.81 -7.08 4.29
C THR A 141 -7.21 -6.33 5.56
N VAL A 142 -8.28 -6.76 6.23
CA VAL A 142 -8.71 -6.17 7.52
C VAL A 142 -7.63 -6.33 8.59
N ALA A 143 -6.99 -7.49 8.68
CA ALA A 143 -5.91 -7.75 9.63
C ALA A 143 -4.69 -6.86 9.36
N GLN A 144 -4.27 -6.74 8.10
CA GLN A 144 -3.19 -5.83 7.69
C GLN A 144 -3.49 -4.38 8.10
N HIS A 145 -4.69 -3.89 7.80
CA HIS A 145 -5.08 -2.51 8.14
C HIS A 145 -5.25 -2.33 9.65
N GLY A 146 -5.77 -3.34 10.34
CA GLY A 146 -5.99 -3.36 11.79
C GLY A 146 -4.69 -3.27 12.58
N ILE A 147 -3.69 -4.11 12.23
CA ILE A 147 -2.40 -4.11 12.94
C ILE A 147 -1.64 -2.81 12.73
N ILE A 148 -1.62 -2.26 11.50
CA ILE A 148 -0.95 -0.99 11.22
C ILE A 148 -1.62 0.15 11.99
N ARG A 149 -2.96 0.20 12.01
CA ARG A 149 -3.69 1.20 12.81
C ARG A 149 -3.41 1.07 14.31
N LEU A 150 -3.38 -0.16 14.83
CA LEU A 150 -3.10 -0.42 16.23
C LEU A 150 -1.69 0.03 16.61
N LEU A 151 -0.68 -0.35 15.81
CA LEU A 151 0.70 0.01 16.06
C LEU A 151 0.94 1.52 15.92
N THR A 152 0.34 2.18 14.93
CA THR A 152 0.41 3.64 14.82
C THR A 152 -0.18 4.33 16.04
N ARG A 153 -1.30 3.83 16.59
CA ARG A 153 -1.87 4.37 17.84
C ARG A 153 -0.94 4.18 19.03
N ILE A 154 -0.33 3.00 19.16
CA ILE A 154 0.63 2.70 20.24
C ILE A 154 1.84 3.63 20.14
N LEU A 155 2.44 3.75 18.95
CA LEU A 155 3.63 4.59 18.73
C LEU A 155 3.36 6.08 18.97
N VAL A 156 2.19 6.59 18.55
CA VAL A 156 1.79 7.98 18.82
C VAL A 156 1.58 8.20 20.32
N SER A 157 0.98 7.24 21.02
CA SER A 157 0.79 7.30 22.47
C SER A 157 2.10 7.24 23.25
N ASP A 158 3.10 6.52 22.74
CA ASP A 158 4.40 6.41 23.40
C ASP A 158 5.22 7.70 23.23
N ARG A 159 5.16 8.27 22.01
CA ARG A 159 5.81 9.56 21.72
C ARG A 159 5.22 10.73 22.51
N SER A 160 3.91 10.76 22.71
CA SER A 160 3.27 11.79 23.54
C SER A 160 3.68 11.68 25.01
N ARG A 161 3.83 10.46 25.55
CA ARG A 161 4.37 10.24 26.89
C ARG A 161 5.82 10.70 27.00
N GLN A 162 6.66 10.41 26.00
CA GLN A 162 8.07 10.80 26.01
C GLN A 162 8.26 12.33 25.96
N SER A 163 7.46 13.05 25.17
CA SER A 163 7.49 14.51 25.14
C SER A 163 7.12 15.14 26.50
N GLN A 164 6.13 14.59 27.21
CA GLN A 164 5.75 15.09 28.54
C GLN A 164 6.85 14.86 29.60
N VAL A 165 7.60 13.76 29.52
CA VAL A 165 8.71 13.49 30.44
C VAL A 165 9.89 14.44 30.19
N HIS A 166 10.17 14.79 28.93
CA HIS A 166 11.24 15.73 28.59
C HIS A 166 10.93 17.17 29.03
N GLU A 167 9.66 17.59 28.97
CA GLU A 167 9.22 18.91 29.44
C GLU A 167 9.23 19.04 30.97
N ALA A 168 9.18 17.92 31.69
CA ALA A 168 9.21 17.89 33.16
C ALA A 168 10.63 17.87 33.76
N ALA A 169 11.68 17.82 32.93
CA ALA A 169 13.07 17.92 33.40
C ALA A 169 13.46 19.38 33.68
N PRO A 170 14.18 19.69 34.78
CA PRO A 170 14.49 21.07 35.16
C PRO A 170 15.41 21.77 34.14
N PRO A 171 15.29 23.10 33.95
CA PRO A 171 16.05 23.82 32.93
C PRO A 171 17.53 23.91 33.32
N ALA A 172 18.39 23.26 32.53
CA ALA A 172 19.83 23.50 32.54
C ALA A 172 20.15 24.81 31.77
N PRO A 173 21.20 25.56 32.16
CA PRO A 173 21.43 26.92 31.66
C PRO A 173 21.80 26.92 30.17
N ALA A 174 21.23 27.92 29.49
CA ALA A 174 21.26 28.10 28.05
C ALA A 174 22.68 28.12 27.44
N SER A 175 22.92 27.23 26.49
CA SER A 175 23.91 27.44 25.43
C SER A 175 23.16 27.69 24.12
N THR A 176 23.28 28.93 23.65
CA THR A 176 22.75 29.46 22.42
C THR A 176 23.33 28.71 21.22
N THR A 177 22.58 27.76 20.68
CA THR A 177 22.72 27.34 19.30
C THR A 177 21.35 27.45 18.65
N THR A 178 21.24 28.41 17.74
CA THR A 178 20.12 28.57 16.81
C THR A 178 20.03 27.33 15.93
N ALA A 179 19.40 26.28 16.45
CA ALA A 179 18.91 25.18 15.64
C ALA A 179 17.64 25.68 14.96
N GLU A 180 17.71 25.85 13.65
CA GLU A 180 16.57 26.03 12.75
C GLU A 180 15.44 25.08 13.15
N ALA A 181 14.42 25.63 13.82
CA ALA A 181 13.17 24.93 14.08
C ALA A 181 12.45 24.74 12.74
N ARG A 182 12.86 23.70 11.99
CA ARG A 182 12.08 23.17 10.88
C ARG A 182 10.69 22.88 11.45
N PRO A 183 9.62 23.53 10.95
CA PRO A 183 8.30 23.34 11.52
C PRO A 183 7.92 21.86 11.30
N THR A 184 7.92 21.10 12.39
CA THR A 184 7.42 19.71 12.49
C THR A 184 5.90 19.75 12.36
N LEU A 185 5.42 20.15 11.19
CA LEU A 185 4.01 20.25 10.88
C LEU A 185 3.57 18.94 10.23
N ALA A 186 3.26 17.91 11.05
CA ALA A 186 2.35 16.80 10.69
C ALA A 186 2.16 15.73 11.80
N THR A 187 2.47 15.98 13.08
CA THR A 187 1.88 15.16 14.17
C THR A 187 0.40 15.44 14.41
N SER A 188 -0.28 16.06 13.44
CA SER A 188 -1.72 16.25 13.51
C SER A 188 -2.36 14.91 13.20
N HIS A 189 -2.67 14.14 14.25
CA HIS A 189 -3.68 13.08 14.27
C HIS A 189 -4.03 12.52 12.88
N ALA A 190 -3.19 11.64 12.33
CA ALA A 190 -3.54 10.97 11.08
C ALA A 190 -4.83 10.17 11.35
N ASN A 191 -5.96 10.63 10.81
CA ASN A 191 -7.24 9.96 11.02
C ASN A 191 -7.13 8.49 10.59
N PRO A 192 -7.78 7.54 11.31
CA PRO A 192 -7.70 6.12 10.99
C PRO A 192 -8.15 5.79 9.55
N SER A 193 -9.05 6.60 9.01
CA SER A 193 -9.50 6.58 7.62
C SER A 193 -8.35 6.91 6.65
N ALA A 194 -7.60 7.98 6.89
CA ALA A 194 -6.46 8.39 6.07
C ALA A 194 -5.37 7.30 5.98
N ILE A 195 -5.08 6.61 7.10
CA ILE A 195 -4.12 5.49 7.11
C ILE A 195 -4.60 4.36 6.18
N SER A 196 -5.87 3.97 6.26
CA SER A 196 -6.39 2.90 5.40
C SER A 196 -6.53 3.31 3.95
N THR A 197 -6.88 4.56 3.70
CA THR A 197 -6.91 5.07 2.33
C THR A 197 -5.51 5.10 1.72
N ALA A 198 -4.50 5.54 2.48
CA ALA A 198 -3.10 5.50 2.05
C ALA A 198 -2.69 4.09 1.64
N LEU A 199 -3.01 3.09 2.47
CA LEU A 199 -2.68 1.68 2.25
C LEU A 199 -3.43 1.06 1.04
N LEU A 200 -4.71 1.43 0.83
CA LEU A 200 -5.46 0.98 -0.34
C LEU A 200 -4.86 1.55 -1.62
N VAL A 201 -4.59 2.85 -1.62
CA VAL A 201 -3.99 3.60 -2.73
C VAL A 201 -2.59 3.06 -3.02
N SER A 202 -1.76 2.79 -2.01
CA SER A 202 -0.43 2.19 -2.22
C SER A 202 -0.46 0.73 -2.67
N SER A 203 -1.57 0.03 -2.47
CA SER A 203 -1.76 -1.34 -2.96
C SER A 203 -2.22 -1.42 -4.42
N CYS A 204 -2.36 -0.30 -5.15
CA CYS A 204 -2.76 -0.28 -6.57
C CYS A 204 -1.85 -1.08 -7.50
N THR A 205 -0.60 -1.34 -7.13
CA THR A 205 0.32 -2.20 -7.90
C THR A 205 -0.13 -3.66 -7.97
N LYS A 206 -1.05 -4.10 -7.10
CA LYS A 206 -1.73 -5.40 -7.21
C LYS A 206 -2.52 -5.57 -8.53
N LEU A 207 -2.76 -4.50 -9.26
CA LEU A 207 -3.45 -4.51 -10.55
C LEU A 207 -2.52 -4.79 -11.73
N PHE A 208 -1.21 -4.68 -11.53
CA PHE A 208 -0.22 -4.92 -12.58
C PHE A 208 -0.30 -6.32 -13.23
N PRO A 209 -0.57 -7.41 -12.48
CA PRO A 209 -0.75 -8.73 -13.06
C PRO A 209 -1.87 -8.83 -14.11
N ILE A 210 -2.83 -7.90 -14.16
CA ILE A 210 -3.83 -7.84 -15.24
C ILE A 210 -3.17 -7.74 -16.61
N LEU A 211 -2.10 -6.94 -16.71
CA LEU A 211 -1.39 -6.76 -17.96
C LEU A 211 -0.75 -8.07 -18.43
N LEU A 212 -0.41 -8.97 -17.50
CA LEU A 212 0.14 -10.30 -17.81
C LEU A 212 -0.94 -11.30 -18.24
N VAL A 213 -2.19 -11.06 -17.83
CA VAL A 213 -3.36 -11.82 -18.33
C VAL A 213 -3.71 -11.36 -19.75
N ILE A 214 -3.65 -10.06 -20.01
CA ILE A 214 -3.93 -9.47 -21.33
C ILE A 214 -2.80 -9.79 -22.32
N TRP A 215 -1.56 -9.76 -21.86
CA TRP A 215 -0.37 -10.05 -22.64
C TRP A 215 0.35 -11.28 -22.07
N PRO A 216 -0.18 -12.50 -22.33
CA PRO A 216 0.48 -13.71 -21.90
C PRO A 216 1.86 -13.78 -22.55
N THR A 217 2.91 -13.75 -21.73
CA THR A 217 4.26 -14.04 -22.24
C THR A 217 4.31 -15.52 -22.57
N GLU A 218 4.40 -15.85 -23.86
CA GLU A 218 4.68 -17.20 -24.35
C GLU A 218 5.80 -17.80 -23.49
N ALA A 219 5.45 -18.76 -22.66
CA ALA A 219 6.43 -19.47 -21.85
C ALA A 219 7.22 -20.34 -22.81
N ASN A 220 8.47 -19.97 -23.10
CA ASN A 220 9.39 -20.90 -23.77
C ASN A 220 9.37 -22.22 -22.96
N GLU A 221 9.16 -23.34 -23.66
CA GLU A 221 8.78 -24.67 -23.15
C GLU A 221 9.75 -25.33 -22.15
N GLY A 222 10.72 -24.60 -21.58
CA GLY A 222 11.72 -25.10 -20.63
C GLY A 222 11.72 -24.49 -19.23
N ASP A 223 10.91 -23.45 -18.95
CA ASP A 223 10.95 -22.73 -17.66
C ASP A 223 9.69 -23.01 -16.79
N PRO A 224 9.71 -23.98 -15.86
CA PRO A 224 8.58 -24.25 -14.95
C PRO A 224 8.25 -23.03 -14.04
N PHE A 225 9.21 -22.13 -13.84
CA PHE A 225 9.07 -20.84 -13.16
C PHE A 225 8.82 -19.67 -14.14
N GLY A 226 7.85 -19.85 -15.05
CA GLY A 226 7.47 -18.85 -16.05
C GLY A 226 7.33 -17.42 -15.51
N PHE A 227 7.64 -16.44 -16.37
CA PHE A 227 7.69 -14.99 -16.08
C PHE A 227 6.51 -14.47 -15.25
N ALA A 228 5.30 -14.98 -15.48
CA ALA A 228 4.10 -14.61 -14.73
C ALA A 228 4.22 -14.84 -13.21
N PHE A 229 4.85 -15.93 -12.76
CA PHE A 229 5.04 -16.23 -11.33
C PHE A 229 6.11 -15.34 -10.69
N ARG A 230 7.22 -15.11 -11.41
CA ARG A 230 8.22 -14.12 -10.98
C ARG A 230 7.58 -12.74 -10.84
N ALA A 231 6.70 -12.37 -11.76
CA ALA A 231 5.98 -11.12 -11.72
C ALA A 231 4.99 -11.00 -10.54
N THR A 232 4.26 -12.05 -10.18
CA THR A 232 3.41 -12.01 -8.96
C THR A 232 4.22 -11.78 -7.69
N ASN A 233 5.43 -12.34 -7.62
CA ASN A 233 6.32 -12.14 -6.47
C ASN A 233 6.89 -10.71 -6.46
N TYR A 234 7.29 -10.17 -7.63
CA TYR A 234 7.71 -8.77 -7.74
C TYR A 234 6.60 -7.78 -7.37
N VAL A 235 5.35 -8.10 -7.70
CA VAL A 235 4.19 -7.29 -7.31
C VAL A 235 4.06 -7.24 -5.79
N GLY A 236 4.26 -8.35 -5.09
CA GLY A 236 4.29 -8.37 -3.62
C GLY A 236 5.34 -7.42 -3.02
N TRP A 237 6.57 -7.45 -3.55
CA TRP A 237 7.64 -6.54 -3.14
C TRP A 237 7.33 -5.08 -3.46
N ALA A 238 6.78 -4.81 -4.64
CA ALA A 238 6.38 -3.47 -5.06
C ALA A 238 5.30 -2.89 -4.14
N VAL A 239 4.29 -3.69 -3.76
CA VAL A 239 3.26 -3.29 -2.79
C VAL A 239 3.88 -2.97 -1.43
N LEU A 240 4.81 -3.80 -0.93
CA LEU A 240 5.47 -3.56 0.35
C LEU A 240 6.24 -2.24 0.35
N LEU A 241 7.07 -1.99 -0.67
CA LEU A 241 7.81 -0.74 -0.82
C LEU A 241 6.88 0.47 -0.91
N ASN A 242 5.77 0.33 -1.64
CA ASN A 242 4.80 1.41 -1.79
C ASN A 242 4.08 1.72 -0.47
N ASN A 243 3.77 0.69 0.32
CA ASN A 243 3.21 0.85 1.66
C ASN A 243 4.20 1.55 2.61
N ILE A 244 5.50 1.26 2.51
CA ILE A 244 6.55 1.93 3.31
C ILE A 244 6.59 3.43 2.98
N GLU A 245 6.67 3.79 1.70
CA GLU A 245 6.67 5.19 1.25
C GLU A 245 5.40 5.93 1.67
N ALA A 246 4.23 5.29 1.52
CA ALA A 246 2.96 5.88 1.93
C ALA A 246 2.92 6.14 3.44
N LEU A 247 3.38 5.20 4.27
CA LEU A 247 3.45 5.37 5.72
C LEU A 247 4.50 6.40 6.14
N LEU A 248 5.64 6.46 5.44
CA LEU A 248 6.67 7.47 5.66
C LEU A 248 6.12 8.88 5.41
N ILE A 249 5.41 9.08 4.30
CA ILE A 249 4.83 10.38 3.93
C ILE A 249 3.68 10.77 4.86
N LEU A 250 2.84 9.80 5.26
CA LEU A 250 1.67 10.07 6.09
C LEU A 250 2.05 10.38 7.55
N LEU A 251 2.99 9.62 8.13
CA LEU A 251 3.32 9.68 9.55
C LEU A 251 4.56 10.50 9.87
N ASP A 252 5.37 10.85 8.87
CA ASP A 252 6.67 11.53 9.03
C ASP A 252 7.55 10.88 10.12
N CYS A 253 7.46 9.54 10.22
CA CYS A 253 8.00 8.74 11.33
C CYS A 253 9.40 8.17 11.08
N GLY A 254 10.05 8.55 9.98
CA GLY A 254 11.33 8.00 9.54
C GLY A 254 11.21 6.59 8.93
N TYR A 255 12.26 6.17 8.21
CA TYR A 255 12.20 4.95 7.40
C TYR A 255 12.13 3.67 8.25
N VAL A 256 12.78 3.65 9.42
CA VAL A 256 12.82 2.49 10.31
C VAL A 256 11.42 2.14 10.84
N ILE A 257 10.71 3.14 11.36
CA ILE A 257 9.36 2.96 11.91
C ILE A 257 8.37 2.61 10.79
N ALA A 258 8.44 3.31 9.65
CA ALA A 258 7.60 3.04 8.49
C ALA A 258 7.78 1.60 7.97
N THR A 259 9.03 1.12 7.90
CA THR A 259 9.35 -0.26 7.50
C THR A 259 8.83 -1.27 8.50
N ALA A 260 9.03 -1.05 9.81
CA ALA A 260 8.51 -1.94 10.85
C ALA A 260 6.98 -2.06 10.81
N LEU A 261 6.27 -0.94 10.61
CA LEU A 261 4.82 -0.91 10.44
C LEU A 261 4.39 -1.70 9.19
N ALA A 262 5.00 -1.44 8.04
CA ALA A 262 4.65 -2.14 6.80
C ALA A 262 4.89 -3.65 6.89
N VAL A 263 6.03 -4.07 7.45
CA VAL A 263 6.40 -5.48 7.65
C VAL A 263 5.45 -6.16 8.63
N SER A 264 5.08 -5.51 9.73
CA SER A 264 4.09 -6.06 10.67
C SER A 264 2.72 -6.29 10.02
N GLY A 265 2.30 -5.39 9.13
CA GLY A 265 1.09 -5.54 8.33
C GLY A 265 1.16 -6.72 7.36
N PHE A 266 2.30 -6.89 6.69
CA PHE A 266 2.55 -8.01 5.80
C PHE A 266 2.53 -9.36 6.54
N ILE A 267 3.16 -9.42 7.73
CA ILE A 267 3.15 -10.62 8.57
C ILE A 267 1.74 -10.96 9.04
N ALA A 268 0.97 -9.97 9.52
CA ALA A 268 -0.41 -10.21 9.96
C ALA A 268 -1.29 -10.75 8.82
N ARG A 269 -1.13 -10.20 7.62
CA ARG A 269 -1.80 -10.70 6.42
C ARG A 269 -1.43 -12.15 6.13
N TRP A 270 -0.13 -12.45 6.12
CA TRP A 270 0.39 -13.80 5.87
C TRP A 270 -0.10 -14.82 6.90
N MET A 271 -0.17 -14.44 8.18
CA MET A 271 -0.69 -15.30 9.24
C MET A 271 -2.17 -15.64 9.02
N VAL A 272 -2.99 -14.68 8.61
CA VAL A 272 -4.42 -14.91 8.33
C VAL A 272 -4.60 -15.82 7.11
N GLU A 273 -3.87 -15.58 6.03
CA GLU A 273 -3.89 -16.43 4.83
C GLU A 273 -3.48 -17.87 5.19
N GLY A 274 -2.36 -18.04 5.91
CA GLY A 274 -1.88 -19.35 6.34
C GLY A 274 -2.86 -20.07 7.27
N TRP A 275 -3.51 -19.34 8.18
CA TRP A 275 -4.53 -19.90 9.07
C TRP A 275 -5.75 -20.42 8.31
N PHE A 276 -6.24 -19.66 7.31
CA PHE A 276 -7.33 -20.11 6.44
C PHE A 276 -6.97 -21.34 5.61
N LEU A 277 -5.79 -21.34 5.00
CA LEU A 277 -5.33 -22.47 4.19
C LEU A 277 -5.09 -23.73 5.03
N SER A 278 -4.71 -23.56 6.30
CA SER A 278 -4.61 -24.67 7.26
C SER A 278 -5.93 -25.38 7.51
N PHE A 279 -7.09 -24.71 7.45
CA PHE A 279 -8.40 -25.36 7.60
C PHE A 279 -8.74 -26.31 6.46
N VAL A 280 -8.19 -26.05 5.27
CA VAL A 280 -8.48 -26.80 4.04
C VAL A 280 -7.50 -27.97 3.86
N GLY A 281 -6.52 -28.12 4.77
CA GLY A 281 -5.48 -29.15 4.68
C GLY A 281 -4.35 -28.82 3.72
N SER A 282 -4.35 -27.62 3.12
CA SER A 282 -3.23 -27.09 2.34
C SER A 282 -2.22 -26.47 3.30
N ALA A 283 -1.56 -27.31 4.09
CA ALA A 283 -0.67 -26.86 5.15
C ALA A 283 0.70 -26.44 4.59
N ARG A 284 1.05 -25.18 4.87
CA ARG A 284 2.40 -24.62 5.08
C ARG A 284 3.28 -24.17 3.91
N ASP A 285 3.11 -24.63 2.67
CA ASP A 285 4.10 -24.28 1.63
C ASP A 285 3.75 -23.06 0.75
N THR A 286 2.57 -22.46 0.90
CA THR A 286 2.06 -21.40 0.01
C THR A 286 2.38 -19.96 0.44
N GLY A 287 3.27 -19.80 1.43
CA GLY A 287 3.70 -18.50 1.95
C GLY A 287 4.97 -17.94 1.28
N PRO A 288 5.21 -16.62 1.33
CA PRO A 288 6.47 -16.00 0.87
C PRO A 288 7.70 -16.60 1.55
N VAL A 289 7.54 -17.11 2.77
CA VAL A 289 8.59 -17.78 3.54
C VAL A 289 8.81 -19.23 3.08
N GLY A 290 7.75 -19.92 2.64
CA GLY A 290 7.86 -21.24 2.00
C GLY A 290 8.62 -21.15 0.68
N ASP A 291 8.32 -20.12 -0.12
CA ASP A 291 9.05 -19.78 -1.33
C ASP A 291 10.50 -19.32 -1.03
N LEU A 292 10.75 -18.57 0.06
CA LEU A 292 12.11 -18.20 0.48
C LEU A 292 12.91 -19.40 0.98
N LEU A 293 12.28 -20.34 1.68
CA LEU A 293 12.92 -21.60 2.10
C LEU A 293 13.17 -22.52 0.90
N ALA A 294 12.27 -22.55 -0.08
CA ALA A 294 12.43 -23.27 -1.34
C ALA A 294 13.52 -22.63 -2.22
N ALA A 295 13.57 -21.29 -2.31
CA ALA A 295 14.61 -20.57 -3.01
C ALA A 295 15.97 -20.70 -2.29
N TYR A 296 15.99 -20.67 -0.96
CA TYR A 296 17.19 -20.88 -0.15
C TYR A 296 17.69 -22.33 -0.26
N SER A 297 16.80 -23.32 -0.25
CA SER A 297 17.17 -24.73 -0.43
C SER A 297 17.65 -25.01 -1.85
N PHE A 298 17.03 -24.42 -2.87
CA PHE A 298 17.49 -24.48 -4.27
C PHE A 298 18.86 -23.82 -4.44
N MET A 299 19.06 -22.62 -3.87
CA MET A 299 20.34 -21.91 -3.91
C MET A 299 21.44 -22.68 -3.18
N ARG A 300 21.11 -23.32 -2.05
CA ARG A 300 22.03 -24.21 -1.32
C ARG A 300 22.35 -25.50 -2.08
N ALA A 301 21.39 -26.08 -2.79
CA ALA A 301 21.61 -27.26 -3.64
C ALA A 301 22.51 -26.92 -4.84
N TRP A 302 22.33 -25.75 -5.44
CA TRP A 302 23.18 -25.23 -6.52
C TRP A 302 24.61 -24.94 -6.05
N LEU A 303 24.77 -24.35 -4.86
CA LEU A 303 26.09 -24.10 -4.24
C LEU A 303 26.78 -25.38 -3.74
N GLY A 304 26.06 -26.49 -3.56
CA GLY A 304 26.61 -27.77 -3.13
C GLY A 304 27.09 -28.68 -4.28
N GLN A 305 26.90 -28.27 -5.54
CA GLN A 305 27.34 -29.00 -6.74
C GLN A 305 28.53 -28.34 -7.46
N GLY A 306 29.16 -27.32 -6.86
CA GLY A 306 30.38 -26.68 -7.36
C GLY A 306 31.65 -27.21 -6.72
#